data_AF-A0A1R1S6S3-F1
#
_entry.id   AF-A0A1R1S6S3-F1
#
_cell.length_a   1.000
_cell.length_b   1.000
_cell.length_c   1.000
_cell.angle_alpha   90.00
_cell.angle_beta   90.00
_cell.angle_gamma   90.00
#
_symmetry.space_group_name_H-M   'P 1'
#
loop_
_entity.id
_entity.type
_entity.pdbx_description
1 polymer ?
#
loop_
_entity_poly.entity_id
_entity_poly.type
_entity_poly.pdbx_seq_one_letter_code
_entity_poly.pdbx_strand_id
1 'polypeptide(L)'
;MRQLAQQPGPGAPGTTPAPGAAPGGPPEGVIPWKPPVDNPFLRAAQTQGRPAALGRRLLARLIDSAVLLGVVGAAAYPLWTKASDHFDEKVERAKLTGETVTVYWLDGTTGAYLGAVLGLLLLVGVIYEALPTAKWGGTLGKKLCGLRVLDIEEHDTPSFGAALRRWLVYGVLGLLAVGVLNVLWCLFDRPWRQCWHDKAARTFVAGRG
;
A
#
# COMPACT_ATOMS: atom_id res chain seq x y z
N MET A 1 -78.35 16.25 -23.64
CA MET A 1 -78.62 16.54 -22.21
C MET A 1 -78.77 15.23 -21.46
N ARG A 2 -77.82 14.86 -20.59
CA ARG A 2 -78.04 13.93 -19.46
C ARG A 2 -76.90 14.07 -18.45
N GLN A 3 -77.29 14.14 -17.19
CA GLN A 3 -76.58 14.63 -16.01
C GLN A 3 -75.51 13.68 -15.45
N LEU A 4 -74.54 14.26 -14.74
CA LEU A 4 -73.63 13.62 -13.79
C LEU A 4 -74.39 13.12 -12.54
N ALA A 5 -74.02 11.96 -11.99
CA ALA A 5 -74.22 11.60 -10.58
C ALA A 5 -73.25 10.48 -10.12
N GLN A 6 -72.87 10.55 -8.85
CA GLN A 6 -71.76 9.90 -8.12
C GLN A 6 -71.91 8.39 -7.79
N GLN A 7 -70.75 7.76 -7.51
CA GLN A 7 -70.54 6.43 -6.87
C GLN A 7 -71.10 6.36 -5.42
N PRO A 8 -71.35 5.16 -4.83
CA PRO A 8 -70.30 4.42 -4.10
C PRO A 8 -70.42 2.86 -4.18
N GLY A 9 -69.31 2.16 -3.90
CA GLY A 9 -69.25 0.69 -3.83
C GLY A 9 -69.57 0.13 -2.43
N PRO A 10 -70.15 -1.08 -2.31
CA PRO A 10 -70.34 -1.80 -1.04
C PRO A 10 -69.11 -2.68 -0.77
N GLY A 11 -68.61 -2.96 0.45
CA GLY A 11 -69.15 -2.87 1.81
C GLY A 11 -68.61 -4.11 2.55
N ALA A 12 -67.62 -3.96 3.43
CA ALA A 12 -67.03 -5.07 4.18
C ALA A 12 -67.87 -5.44 5.42
N PRO A 13 -67.96 -6.71 5.85
CA PRO A 13 -68.82 -7.10 6.97
C PRO A 13 -68.13 -7.01 8.34
N GLY A 14 -68.86 -6.41 9.29
CA GLY A 14 -69.10 -6.97 10.63
C GLY A 14 -68.03 -6.82 11.71
N THR A 15 -68.13 -5.77 12.53
CA THR A 15 -67.49 -5.68 13.85
C THR A 15 -68.29 -6.45 14.90
N THR A 16 -67.63 -7.33 15.66
CA THR A 16 -68.13 -7.87 16.94
C THR A 16 -67.35 -7.19 18.07
N PRO A 17 -68.00 -6.68 19.13
CA PRO A 17 -67.28 -6.03 20.22
C PRO A 17 -66.80 -7.07 21.25
N ALA A 18 -65.49 -7.07 21.55
CA ALA A 18 -64.91 -7.84 22.65
C ALA A 18 -65.09 -7.07 23.99
N PRO A 19 -65.48 -7.74 25.09
CA PRO A 19 -65.62 -7.10 26.39
C PRO A 19 -64.31 -7.11 27.18
N GLY A 20 -64.04 -6.02 27.92
CA GLY A 20 -63.14 -6.02 29.07
C GLY A 20 -61.75 -5.43 28.82
N ALA A 21 -61.65 -4.11 28.92
CA ALA A 21 -60.37 -3.43 29.06
C ALA A 21 -59.80 -3.65 30.47
N ALA A 22 -58.61 -4.25 30.55
CA ALA A 22 -57.72 -4.14 31.70
C ALA A 22 -56.50 -3.28 31.28
N PRO A 23 -56.03 -2.32 32.10
CA PRO A 23 -54.90 -1.49 31.75
C PRO A 23 -53.60 -2.26 31.99
N GLY A 24 -53.02 -2.87 30.94
CA GLY A 24 -51.86 -3.73 31.07
C GLY A 24 -50.87 -3.62 29.90
N GLY A 25 -49.69 -3.05 30.21
CA GLY A 25 -48.42 -3.36 29.54
C GLY A 25 -48.11 -2.66 28.20
N PRO A 26 -46.84 -2.30 27.93
CA PRO A 26 -46.39 -1.98 26.58
C PRO A 26 -46.70 -3.15 25.62
N PRO A 27 -47.00 -2.91 24.33
CA PRO A 27 -47.35 -3.95 23.38
C PRO A 27 -46.26 -5.03 23.34
N GLU A 28 -46.61 -6.19 23.87
CA GLU A 28 -45.82 -7.40 23.86
C GLU A 28 -45.72 -7.89 22.41
N GLY A 29 -44.52 -7.95 21.83
CA GLY A 29 -44.35 -8.69 20.59
C GLY A 29 -43.22 -8.28 19.65
N VAL A 30 -42.63 -7.08 19.79
CA VAL A 30 -41.46 -6.71 18.98
C VAL A 30 -40.26 -6.52 19.90
N ILE A 31 -39.51 -7.59 20.10
CA ILE A 31 -38.19 -7.50 20.74
C ILE A 31 -37.32 -6.65 19.79
N PRO A 32 -36.78 -5.49 20.23
CA PRO A 32 -35.87 -4.72 19.40
C PRO A 32 -34.68 -5.61 19.06
N TRP A 33 -34.43 -5.82 17.77
CA TRP A 33 -33.29 -6.61 17.33
C TRP A 33 -32.02 -6.00 17.92
N LYS A 34 -31.31 -6.79 18.73
CA LYS A 34 -30.01 -6.43 19.29
C LYS A 34 -28.93 -7.17 18.49
N PRO A 35 -28.02 -6.46 17.81
CA PRO A 35 -26.94 -7.12 17.09
C PRO A 35 -26.15 -8.03 18.04
N PRO A 36 -25.73 -9.23 17.59
CA PRO A 36 -24.82 -10.08 18.34
C PRO A 36 -23.56 -9.29 18.71
N VAL A 37 -23.22 -9.31 20.01
CA VAL A 37 -22.03 -8.62 20.56
C VAL A 37 -20.72 -9.16 19.96
N ASP A 38 -20.72 -10.43 19.57
CA ASP A 38 -19.65 -11.09 18.82
C ASP A 38 -20.22 -11.58 17.48
N ASN A 39 -19.99 -10.81 16.42
CA ASN A 39 -20.38 -11.21 15.08
C ASN A 39 -19.17 -11.87 14.37
N PRO A 40 -19.18 -13.19 14.14
CA PRO A 40 -18.07 -13.90 13.52
C PRO A 40 -17.79 -13.40 12.10
N PHE A 41 -18.79 -12.87 11.39
CA PHE A 41 -18.63 -12.27 10.07
C PHE A 41 -17.96 -10.91 10.12
N LEU A 42 -18.19 -10.10 11.16
CA LEU A 42 -17.45 -8.85 11.36
C LEU A 42 -15.99 -9.13 11.74
N ARG A 43 -15.74 -10.16 12.56
CA ARG A 43 -14.37 -10.63 12.85
C ARG A 43 -13.67 -11.15 11.60
N ALA A 44 -14.37 -11.95 10.78
CA ALA A 44 -13.86 -12.42 9.49
C ALA A 44 -13.56 -11.27 8.52
N ALA A 45 -14.45 -10.26 8.45
CA ALA A 45 -14.25 -9.07 7.63
C ALA A 45 -13.13 -8.16 8.16
N GLN A 46 -12.89 -8.13 9.48
CA GLN A 46 -11.73 -7.46 10.09
C GLN A 46 -10.44 -8.22 9.78
N THR A 47 -10.44 -9.56 9.82
CA THR A 47 -9.29 -10.38 9.40
C THR A 47 -8.99 -10.28 7.91
N GLN A 48 -9.99 -9.99 7.08
CA GLN A 48 -9.81 -9.71 5.65
C GLN A 48 -9.08 -8.38 5.37
N GLY A 49 -8.83 -7.55 6.39
CA GLY A 49 -7.93 -6.39 6.31
C GLY A 49 -8.48 -5.26 5.42
N ARG A 50 -8.94 -4.16 6.02
CA ARG A 50 -9.36 -2.99 5.23
C ARG A 50 -8.13 -2.29 4.61
N PRO A 51 -8.20 -1.86 3.33
CA PRO A 51 -7.08 -1.18 2.70
C PRO A 51 -6.74 0.09 3.46
N ALA A 52 -5.45 0.25 3.77
CA ALA A 52 -4.97 1.39 4.55
C ALA A 52 -5.11 2.71 3.77
N ALA A 53 -5.31 3.80 4.50
CA ALA A 53 -5.34 5.15 3.94
C ALA A 53 -4.00 5.46 3.23
N LEU A 54 -4.08 6.11 2.07
CA LEU A 54 -2.91 6.40 1.22
C LEU A 54 -1.85 7.24 1.95
N GLY A 55 -2.26 8.21 2.79
CA GLY A 55 -1.32 9.04 3.56
C GLY A 55 -0.41 8.23 4.48
N ARG A 56 -0.95 7.21 5.17
CA ARG A 56 -0.15 6.31 6.02
C ARG A 56 0.82 5.47 5.19
N ARG A 57 0.40 5.03 3.99
CA ARG A 57 1.27 4.28 3.06
C ARG A 57 2.41 5.15 2.54
N LEU A 58 2.13 6.41 2.20
CA LEU A 58 3.14 7.38 1.76
C LEU A 58 4.13 7.68 2.88
N LEU A 59 3.66 7.93 4.11
CA LEU A 59 4.52 8.20 5.25
C LEU A 59 5.44 7.00 5.54
N ALA A 60 4.87 5.79 5.63
CA ALA A 60 5.67 4.57 5.81
C ALA A 60 6.74 4.43 4.72
N ARG A 61 6.41 4.81 3.48
CA ARG A 61 7.35 4.75 2.37
C ARG A 61 8.45 5.79 2.47
N LEU A 62 8.13 7.03 2.84
CA LEU A 62 9.14 8.06 3.05
C LEU A 62 10.15 7.63 4.12
N ILE A 63 9.67 7.02 5.21
CA ILE A 63 10.53 6.48 6.27
C ILE A 63 11.42 5.36 5.72
N ASP A 64 10.83 4.36 5.05
CA ASP A 64 11.60 3.24 4.51
C ASP A 64 12.63 3.69 3.46
N SER A 65 12.27 4.63 2.58
CA SER A 65 13.17 5.19 1.57
C SER A 65 14.29 6.03 2.19
N ALA A 66 14.00 6.84 3.21
CA ALA A 66 15.02 7.60 3.93
C ALA A 66 16.03 6.67 4.61
N VAL A 67 15.56 5.60 5.25
CA VAL A 67 16.43 4.60 5.89
C VAL A 67 17.28 3.88 4.84
N LEU A 68 16.66 3.41 3.75
CA LEU A 68 17.38 2.71 2.69
C LEU A 68 18.45 3.59 2.05
N LEU A 69 18.10 4.82 1.66
CA LEU A 69 19.03 5.78 1.06
C LEU A 69 20.13 6.19 2.05
N GLY A 70 19.80 6.35 3.33
CA GLY A 70 20.78 6.65 4.37
C GLY A 70 21.80 5.53 4.55
N VAL A 71 21.35 4.27 4.64
CA VAL A 71 22.23 3.10 4.78
C VAL A 71 23.09 2.88 3.55
N VAL A 72 22.47 2.90 2.35
CA VAL A 72 23.20 2.74 1.08
C VAL A 72 24.18 3.88 0.87
N GLY A 73 23.77 5.13 1.14
CA GLY A 73 24.62 6.31 1.02
C GLY A 73 25.81 6.27 1.96
N ALA A 74 25.60 5.92 3.24
CA ALA A 74 26.68 5.77 4.21
C ALA A 74 27.67 4.66 3.83
N ALA A 75 27.17 3.52 3.35
CA ALA A 75 28.01 2.41 2.93
C ALA A 75 28.71 2.67 1.57
N ALA A 76 28.12 3.47 0.69
CA ALA A 76 28.71 3.90 -0.57
C ALA A 76 29.68 5.09 -0.41
N TYR A 77 29.62 5.83 0.71
CA TYR A 77 30.47 6.98 1.00
C TYR A 77 31.98 6.74 0.75
N PRO A 78 32.62 5.66 1.25
CA PRO A 78 34.05 5.43 1.01
C PRO A 78 34.38 5.09 -0.46
N LEU A 79 33.41 4.55 -1.22
CA LEU A 79 33.57 4.32 -2.66
C LEU A 79 33.45 5.63 -3.43
N TRP A 80 32.56 6.52 -2.99
CA TRP A 80 32.40 7.86 -3.55
C TRP A 80 33.68 8.71 -3.38
N THR A 81 34.26 8.75 -2.18
CA THR A 81 35.49 9.52 -1.93
C THR A 81 36.66 9.03 -2.78
N LYS A 82 36.85 7.70 -2.89
CA LYS A 82 37.90 7.11 -3.74
C LYS A 82 37.68 7.35 -5.23
N ALA A 83 36.43 7.40 -5.67
CA ALA A 83 36.10 7.74 -7.05
C ALA A 83 36.44 9.20 -7.34
N SER A 84 36.07 10.13 -6.45
CA SER A 84 36.36 11.57 -6.58
C SER A 84 37.87 11.86 -6.65
N ASP A 85 38.67 11.23 -5.78
CA ASP A 85 40.13 11.42 -5.77
C ASP A 85 40.78 11.03 -7.11
N HIS A 86 40.24 10.00 -7.79
CA HIS A 86 40.73 9.55 -9.11
C HIS A 86 40.33 10.48 -10.26
N PHE A 87 39.18 11.17 -10.13
CA PHE A 87 38.76 12.18 -11.10
C PHE A 87 39.60 13.45 -10.99
N ASP A 88 39.92 13.89 -9.77
CA ASP A 88 40.77 15.06 -9.54
C ASP A 88 42.19 14.85 -10.06
N GLU A 89 42.78 13.67 -9.86
CA GLU A 89 44.11 13.34 -10.37
C GLU A 89 44.17 13.26 -11.91
N LYS A 90 43.06 12.89 -12.58
CA LYS A 90 42.96 12.89 -14.05
C LYS A 90 42.75 14.30 -14.61
N VAL A 91 41.95 15.13 -13.94
CA VAL A 91 41.70 16.53 -14.35
C VAL A 91 42.95 17.38 -14.18
N GLU A 92 43.73 17.17 -13.12
CA GLU A 92 44.97 17.90 -12.88
C GLU A 92 46.08 17.51 -13.86
N ARG A 93 46.20 16.22 -14.22
CA ARG A 93 47.10 15.78 -15.30
C ARG A 93 46.71 16.33 -16.68
N ALA A 94 45.41 16.35 -17.00
CA ALA A 94 44.93 16.90 -18.27
C ALA A 94 45.16 18.42 -18.39
N LYS A 95 45.12 19.16 -17.27
CA LYS A 95 45.47 20.59 -17.24
C LYS A 95 46.96 20.86 -17.47
N LEU A 96 47.84 19.91 -17.13
CA LEU A 96 49.29 20.03 -17.31
C LEU A 96 49.77 19.66 -18.72
N THR A 97 49.05 18.81 -19.45
CA THR A 97 49.45 18.33 -20.79
C THR A 97 48.84 19.09 -21.96
N GLY A 98 47.79 19.89 -21.75
CA GLY A 98 47.21 20.73 -22.80
C GLY A 98 46.49 19.97 -23.93
N GLU A 99 46.17 18.69 -23.73
CA GLU A 99 45.56 17.82 -24.74
C GLU A 99 44.06 17.64 -24.49
N THR A 100 43.25 17.75 -25.54
CA THR A 100 41.78 17.56 -25.47
C THR A 100 41.44 16.07 -25.33
N VAL A 101 41.26 15.59 -24.10
CA VAL A 101 40.81 14.22 -23.81
C VAL A 101 39.28 14.14 -23.88
N THR A 102 38.75 13.23 -24.70
CA THR A 102 37.32 12.90 -24.71
C THR A 102 36.96 12.09 -23.47
N VAL A 103 36.36 12.76 -22.47
CA VAL A 103 35.89 12.11 -21.25
C VAL A 103 34.50 11.51 -21.49
N TYR A 104 34.41 10.18 -21.52
CA TYR A 104 33.12 9.49 -21.52
C TYR A 104 32.49 9.56 -20.12
N TRP A 105 31.23 9.98 -20.03
CA TRP A 105 30.47 10.02 -18.76
C TRP A 105 30.31 8.62 -18.12
N LEU A 106 30.37 7.56 -18.94
CA LEU A 106 30.28 6.17 -18.52
C LEU A 106 31.52 5.42 -19.01
N ASP A 107 32.66 5.65 -18.35
CA ASP A 107 33.87 4.87 -18.55
C ASP A 107 33.82 3.55 -17.74
N GLY A 108 34.65 2.56 -18.06
CA GLY A 108 34.64 1.25 -17.39
C GLY A 108 34.83 1.34 -15.86
N THR A 109 35.56 2.35 -15.39
CA THR A 109 35.74 2.65 -13.96
C THR A 109 34.47 3.23 -13.33
N THR A 110 33.83 4.21 -13.97
CA THR A 110 32.52 4.74 -13.54
C THR A 110 31.45 3.65 -13.55
N GLY A 111 31.44 2.79 -14.57
CA GLY A 111 30.53 1.64 -14.67
C GLY A 111 30.73 0.63 -13.54
N ALA A 112 31.98 0.35 -13.15
CA ALA A 112 32.28 -0.53 -12.02
C ALA A 112 31.77 0.05 -10.68
N TYR A 113 31.97 1.34 -10.43
CA TYR A 113 31.45 2.01 -9.23
C TYR A 113 29.91 2.04 -9.21
N LEU A 114 29.28 2.38 -10.33
CA LEU A 114 27.81 2.35 -10.47
C LEU A 114 27.27 0.94 -10.24
N GLY A 115 27.92 -0.08 -10.81
CA GLY A 115 27.56 -1.48 -10.60
C GLY A 115 27.69 -1.90 -9.13
N ALA A 116 28.76 -1.48 -8.45
CA ALA A 116 28.96 -1.77 -7.03
C ALA A 116 27.89 -1.09 -6.15
N VAL A 117 27.58 0.18 -6.40
CA VAL A 117 26.53 0.92 -5.67
C VAL A 117 25.16 0.30 -5.93
N LEU A 118 24.85 -0.06 -7.19
CA LEU A 118 23.61 -0.74 -7.53
C LEU A 118 23.51 -2.11 -6.85
N GLY A 119 24.58 -2.91 -6.88
CA GLY A 119 24.64 -4.21 -6.20
C GLY A 119 24.43 -4.08 -4.69
N LEU A 120 25.05 -3.07 -4.06
CA LEU A 120 24.87 -2.76 -2.65
C LEU A 120 23.43 -2.33 -2.34
N LEU A 121 22.86 -1.43 -3.15
CA LEU A 121 21.46 -1.02 -3.03
C LEU A 121 20.53 -2.23 -3.13
N LEU A 122 20.80 -3.13 -4.08
CA LEU A 122 19.98 -4.32 -4.25
C LEU A 122 20.06 -5.24 -3.03
N LEU A 123 21.28 -5.51 -2.55
CA LEU A 123 21.51 -6.35 -1.38
C LEU A 123 20.84 -5.79 -0.13
N VAL A 124 21.08 -4.51 0.18
CA VAL A 124 20.49 -3.84 1.35
C VAL A 124 18.97 -3.79 1.22
N GLY A 125 18.44 -3.48 0.05
CA GLY A 125 16.99 -3.43 -0.16
C GLY A 125 16.31 -4.79 -0.01
N VAL A 126 16.94 -5.89 -0.45
CA VAL A 126 16.42 -7.24 -0.19
C VAL A 126 16.41 -7.56 1.30
N ILE A 127 17.50 -7.24 2.02
CA ILE A 127 17.63 -7.53 3.45
C ILE A 127 16.67 -6.67 4.29
N TYR A 128 16.51 -5.40 3.94
CA TYR A 128 15.73 -4.44 4.71
C TYR A 128 14.23 -4.45 4.35
N GLU A 129 13.88 -4.68 3.08
CA GLU A 129 12.50 -4.61 2.61
C GLU A 129 11.89 -5.97 2.26
N ALA A 130 12.56 -6.76 1.42
CA ALA A 130 11.98 -8.00 0.90
C ALA A 130 11.89 -9.09 1.99
N LEU A 131 12.97 -9.34 2.73
CA LEU A 131 12.98 -10.34 3.80
C LEU A 131 11.99 -10.01 4.92
N PRO A 132 11.93 -8.77 5.46
CA PRO A 132 11.00 -8.48 6.56
C PRO A 132 9.55 -8.46 6.12
N THR A 133 9.30 -8.09 4.87
CA THR A 133 7.95 -8.18 4.28
C THR A 133 7.51 -9.63 4.12
N ALA A 134 8.40 -10.53 3.72
CA ALA A 134 8.10 -11.95 3.61
C ALA A 134 7.92 -12.65 4.99
N LYS A 135 8.75 -12.29 5.98
CA LYS A 135 8.72 -12.95 7.30
C LYS A 135 7.68 -12.38 8.27
N TRP A 136 7.41 -11.08 8.21
CA TRP A 136 6.57 -10.39 9.20
C TRP A 136 5.45 -9.55 8.57
N GLY A 137 5.28 -9.60 7.24
CA GLY A 137 4.27 -8.81 6.54
C GLY A 137 4.55 -7.31 6.57
N GLY A 138 5.78 -6.85 6.86
CA GLY A 138 6.05 -5.42 6.86
C GLY A 138 7.49 -5.02 7.17
N THR A 139 7.89 -3.90 6.60
CA THR A 139 9.12 -3.17 6.87
C THR A 139 9.01 -2.40 8.20
N LEU A 140 10.13 -1.85 8.69
CA LEU A 140 10.12 -1.07 9.93
C LEU A 140 9.21 0.16 9.82
N GLY A 141 9.28 0.93 8.73
CA GLY A 141 8.41 2.09 8.52
C GLY A 141 6.93 1.70 8.49
N LYS A 142 6.59 0.58 7.85
CA LYS A 142 5.22 0.04 7.85
C LYS A 142 4.78 -0.38 9.25
N LYS A 143 5.65 -1.03 10.04
CA LYS A 143 5.36 -1.39 11.44
C LYS A 143 5.11 -0.14 12.29
N LEU A 144 5.91 0.91 12.13
CA LEU A 144 5.73 2.20 12.82
C LEU A 144 4.41 2.89 12.44
N CYS A 145 4.00 2.81 11.17
CA CYS A 145 2.73 3.36 10.72
C CYS A 145 1.52 2.43 10.96
N GLY A 146 1.70 1.31 11.66
CA GLY A 146 0.64 0.34 11.93
C GLY A 146 0.08 -0.30 10.64
N LEU A 147 0.95 -0.64 9.70
CA LEU A 147 0.60 -1.21 8.40
C LEU A 147 1.14 -2.64 8.26
N ARG A 148 0.39 -3.48 7.55
CA ARG A 148 0.82 -4.83 7.14
C ARG A 148 0.53 -5.05 5.66
N VAL A 149 1.41 -5.79 5.01
CA VAL A 149 1.29 -6.31 3.65
C VAL A 149 0.69 -7.69 3.76
N LEU A 150 -0.41 -7.90 3.04
CA LEU A 150 -1.10 -9.18 2.97
C LEU A 150 -1.21 -9.62 1.51
N ASP A 151 -1.17 -10.92 1.29
CA ASP A 151 -1.56 -11.52 0.02
C ASP A 151 -3.09 -11.40 -0.20
N ILE A 152 -3.52 -11.22 -1.44
CA ILE A 152 -4.95 -11.03 -1.75
C ILE A 152 -5.76 -12.33 -1.68
N GLU A 153 -5.13 -13.48 -1.91
CA GLU A 153 -5.80 -14.79 -1.90
C GLU A 153 -5.83 -15.33 -0.47
N GLU A 154 -4.66 -15.44 0.14
CA GLU A 154 -4.50 -16.11 1.44
C GLU A 154 -4.69 -15.17 2.64
N HIS A 155 -4.68 -13.85 2.43
CA HIS A 155 -4.74 -12.84 3.51
C HIS A 155 -3.66 -13.02 4.60
N ASP A 156 -2.57 -13.72 4.26
CA ASP A 156 -1.40 -13.94 5.12
C ASP A 156 -0.18 -13.18 4.58
N THR A 157 0.97 -13.31 5.26
CA THR A 157 2.23 -12.71 4.83
C THR A 157 2.62 -13.18 3.43
N PRO A 158 3.05 -12.27 2.54
CA PRO A 158 3.37 -12.62 1.17
C PRO A 158 4.59 -13.55 1.11
N SER A 159 4.59 -14.46 0.13
CA SER A 159 5.78 -15.28 -0.15
C SER A 159 7.00 -14.42 -0.47
N PHE A 160 8.20 -14.94 -0.23
CA PHE A 160 9.44 -14.22 -0.51
C PHE A 160 9.55 -13.74 -1.96
N GLY A 161 9.14 -14.58 -2.92
CA GLY A 161 9.13 -14.20 -4.34
C GLY A 161 8.16 -13.06 -4.65
N ALA A 162 6.97 -13.05 -4.03
CA ALA A 162 6.01 -11.96 -4.17
C ALA A 162 6.56 -10.66 -3.56
N ALA A 163 7.16 -10.73 -2.37
CA ALA A 163 7.79 -9.59 -1.71
C ALA A 163 8.99 -9.03 -2.51
N LEU A 164 9.82 -9.91 -3.07
CA LEU A 164 10.97 -9.52 -3.90
C LEU A 164 10.51 -8.85 -5.20
N ARG A 165 9.55 -9.43 -5.91
CA ARG A 165 8.96 -8.85 -7.13
C ARG A 165 8.34 -7.48 -6.84
N ARG A 166 7.60 -7.35 -5.75
CA ARG A 166 7.04 -6.05 -5.30
C ARG A 166 8.13 -5.00 -5.16
N TRP A 167 9.23 -5.36 -4.48
CA TRP A 167 10.34 -4.46 -4.24
C TRP A 167 11.11 -4.11 -5.53
N LEU A 168 11.36 -5.09 -6.41
CA LEU A 168 11.99 -4.86 -7.71
C LEU A 168 11.18 -3.94 -8.61
N VAL A 169 9.88 -4.23 -8.78
CA VAL A 169 8.98 -3.40 -9.60
C VAL A 169 8.95 -1.98 -9.08
N TYR A 170 8.90 -1.80 -7.75
CA TYR A 170 8.99 -0.48 -7.17
C TYR A 170 10.34 0.18 -7.44
N GLY A 171 11.46 -0.52 -7.22
CA GLY A 171 12.81 0.00 -7.44
C GLY A 171 13.02 0.48 -8.88
N VAL A 172 12.59 -0.32 -9.86
CA VAL A 172 12.63 0.03 -11.28
C VAL A 172 11.78 1.27 -11.58
N LEU A 173 10.54 1.33 -11.06
CA LEU A 173 9.68 2.50 -11.23
C LEU A 173 10.26 3.76 -10.58
N GLY A 174 10.95 3.61 -9.45
CA GLY A 174 11.68 4.68 -8.77
C GLY A 174 12.87 5.18 -9.60
N LEU A 175 13.70 4.27 -10.12
CA LEU A 175 14.84 4.60 -10.99
C LEU A 175 14.42 5.31 -12.27
N LEU A 176 13.29 4.92 -12.86
CA LEU A 176 12.75 5.56 -14.06
C LEU A 176 12.01 6.88 -13.77
N ALA A 177 11.98 7.36 -12.52
CA ALA A 177 11.17 8.50 -12.07
C ALA A 177 9.65 8.38 -12.36
N VAL A 178 9.18 7.18 -12.73
CA VAL A 178 7.77 6.84 -12.95
C VAL A 178 7.03 6.57 -11.63
N GLY A 179 7.72 6.68 -10.49
CA GLY A 179 7.17 6.47 -9.16
C GLY A 179 5.91 7.30 -8.86
N VAL A 180 5.80 8.51 -9.42
CA VAL A 180 4.61 9.35 -9.27
C VAL A 180 3.39 8.72 -9.95
N LEU A 181 3.53 8.20 -11.17
CA LEU A 181 2.43 7.52 -11.87
C LEU A 181 1.98 6.26 -11.10
N ASN A 182 2.92 5.53 -10.51
CA ASN A 182 2.62 4.38 -9.66
C ASN A 182 1.79 4.74 -8.41
N VAL A 183 2.05 5.89 -7.78
CA VAL A 183 1.25 6.41 -6.66
C VAL A 183 -0.10 6.95 -7.14
N LEU A 184 -0.13 7.64 -8.28
CA LEU A 184 -1.36 8.17 -8.85
C LEU A 184 -2.33 7.04 -9.21
N TRP A 185 -1.84 5.91 -9.73
CA TRP A 185 -2.66 4.73 -10.00
C TRP A 185 -3.39 4.21 -8.75
N CYS A 186 -2.73 4.24 -7.60
CA CYS A 186 -3.30 3.87 -6.30
C CYS A 186 -4.53 4.72 -5.90
N LEU A 187 -4.72 5.91 -6.47
CA LEU A 187 -5.89 6.76 -6.23
C LEU A 187 -7.13 6.25 -6.97
N PHE A 188 -6.93 5.73 -8.18
CA PHE A 188 -7.98 5.28 -9.09
C PHE A 188 -8.37 3.81 -8.86
N ASP A 189 -7.42 2.96 -8.43
CA ASP A 189 -7.68 1.54 -8.20
C ASP A 189 -8.61 1.33 -6.99
N ARG A 190 -9.86 0.91 -7.24
CA ARG A 190 -10.87 0.59 -6.21
C ARG A 190 -11.37 -0.84 -6.46
N PRO A 191 -11.65 -1.62 -5.41
CA PRO A 191 -11.76 -1.23 -4.00
C PRO A 191 -10.45 -1.29 -3.19
N TRP A 192 -9.44 -2.02 -3.65
CA TRP A 192 -8.25 -2.39 -2.86
C TRP A 192 -7.11 -1.35 -2.87
N ARG A 193 -7.16 -0.32 -3.73
CA ARG A 193 -6.14 0.75 -3.83
C ARG A 193 -4.74 0.21 -4.11
N GLN A 194 -4.62 -0.74 -5.02
CA GLN A 194 -3.33 -1.33 -5.39
C GLN A 194 -2.55 -0.40 -6.30
N CYS A 195 -1.27 -0.24 -6.03
CA CYS A 195 -0.33 0.41 -6.95
C CYS A 195 0.21 -0.65 -7.92
N TRP A 196 0.90 -0.26 -8.98
CA TRP A 196 1.45 -1.22 -9.96
C TRP A 196 2.36 -2.28 -9.33
N HIS A 197 3.21 -1.88 -8.38
CA HIS A 197 4.07 -2.80 -7.64
C HIS A 197 3.29 -3.80 -6.76
N ASP A 198 2.16 -3.37 -6.20
CA ASP A 198 1.27 -4.21 -5.38
C ASP A 198 0.50 -5.21 -6.25
N LYS A 199 0.02 -4.75 -7.40
CA LYS A 199 -0.67 -5.57 -8.41
C LYS A 199 0.24 -6.62 -9.02
N ALA A 200 1.49 -6.25 -9.35
CA ALA A 200 2.48 -7.19 -9.84
C ALA A 200 2.75 -8.32 -8.83
N ALA A 201 2.69 -8.01 -7.54
CA ALA A 201 2.91 -8.97 -6.47
C ALA A 201 1.65 -9.71 -5.99
N ARG A 202 0.45 -9.32 -6.46
CA ARG A 202 -0.86 -9.76 -5.93
C ARG A 202 -1.03 -9.48 -4.43
N THR A 203 -0.46 -8.38 -3.94
CA THR A 203 -0.52 -7.99 -2.52
C THR A 203 -1.31 -6.71 -2.33
N PHE A 204 -1.79 -6.47 -1.12
CA PHE A 204 -2.34 -5.18 -0.72
C PHE A 204 -1.84 -4.76 0.67
N VAL A 205 -2.04 -3.49 1.03
CA VAL A 205 -1.61 -2.96 2.33
C VAL A 205 -2.83 -2.69 3.20
N ALA A 206 -2.91 -3.40 4.32
CA ALA A 206 -3.95 -3.26 5.32
C ALA A 206 -3.46 -2.49 6.55
N GLY A 207 -4.39 -1.83 7.24
CA GLY A 207 -4.12 -1.30 8.57
C GLY A 207 -4.05 -2.44 9.61
N ARG A 208 -3.13 -2.34 10.57
CA ARG A 208 -3.12 -3.15 11.79
C ARG A 208 -4.12 -2.53 12.76
N GLY A 209 -5.40 -2.87 12.61
CA GLY A 209 -6.50 -2.47 13.47
C GLY A 209 -7.26 -3.69 13.95
#